data_AF-A0AAD9HNU6-F1
#
_entry.id   AF-A0AAD9HNU6-F1
#
_cell.length_a   1.000
_cell.length_b   1.000
_cell.length_c   1.000
_cell.angle_alpha   90.00
_cell.angle_beta   90.00
_cell.angle_gamma   90.00
#
_symmetry.space_group_name_H-M   'P 1'
#
loop_
_entity.id
_entity.type
_entity.pdbx_description
1 polymer ?
#
loop_
_entity_poly.entity_id
_entity_poly.type
_entity_poly.pdbx_seq_one_letter_code
_entity_poly.pdbx_strand_id
1 'polypeptide(L)'
;MEEQIDEEGTRRLSEVWNILDGKQKYRAVVQIREMFKALRSTMPRSIPPRPVIADRYVSRPGSNPVNWARDYRNNQEFVWILRDCVAAVSYDEDLVRNAVDFVEELASSRPELVFTHGNLTADNIYISQQTGDVLAIADWSEAGYYPLYWEFIKAKLSYNNEPNFEREGAVEEILKPWRIELALMKPAHELIF
;
A
#
# COMPACT_ATOMS: atom_id res chain seq x y z
N MET A 1 -24.79 41.38 1.42
CA MET A 1 -23.79 40.67 2.23
C MET A 1 -24.05 39.19 1.99
N GLU A 2 -23.53 38.68 0.90
CA GLU A 2 -23.36 37.24 0.75
C GLU A 2 -22.03 36.95 1.42
N GLU A 3 -22.08 36.18 2.51
CA GLU A 3 -20.88 35.60 3.10
C GLU A 3 -20.22 34.74 2.01
N GLN A 4 -19.07 35.22 1.53
CA GLN A 4 -18.09 34.38 0.86
C GLN A 4 -17.73 33.28 1.84
N ILE A 5 -18.37 32.12 1.70
CA ILE A 5 -17.89 30.88 2.29
C ILE A 5 -16.57 30.62 1.58
N ASP A 6 -15.48 31.02 2.20
CA ASP A 6 -14.12 30.70 1.78
C ASP A 6 -14.07 29.18 1.64
N GLU A 7 -14.03 28.70 0.39
CA GLU A 7 -13.93 27.27 0.08
C GLU A 7 -12.74 26.72 0.86
N GLU A 8 -12.98 25.70 1.67
CA GLU A 8 -11.96 25.04 2.50
C GLU A 8 -10.89 24.46 1.58
N GLY A 9 -9.90 25.31 1.25
CA GLY A 9 -8.87 25.04 0.25
C GLY A 9 -8.25 23.68 0.50
N THR A 10 -8.56 22.73 -0.37
CA THR A 10 -8.15 21.33 -0.24
C THR A 10 -7.07 21.05 -1.26
N ARG A 11 -5.94 20.48 -0.80
CA ARG A 11 -4.78 20.14 -1.66
C ARG A 11 -4.36 18.71 -1.44
N ARG A 12 -3.73 18.11 -2.44
CA ARG A 12 -3.03 16.82 -2.22
C ARG A 12 -1.75 17.08 -1.44
N LEU A 13 -1.36 16.13 -0.60
CA LEU A 13 -0.12 16.22 0.16
C LEU A 13 1.09 16.26 -0.77
N SER A 14 1.04 15.58 -1.92
CA SER A 14 2.09 15.63 -2.95
C SER A 14 2.30 17.03 -3.54
N GLU A 15 1.26 17.85 -3.62
CA GLU A 15 1.36 19.22 -4.18
C GLU A 15 2.08 20.20 -3.24
N VAL A 16 2.14 19.86 -1.95
CA VAL A 16 2.55 20.80 -0.89
C VAL A 16 3.66 20.28 0.00
N TRP A 17 4.03 19.00 -0.06
CA TRP A 17 5.04 18.40 0.83
C TRP A 17 6.34 19.21 0.90
N ASN A 18 6.87 19.65 -0.25
CA ASN A 18 8.14 20.38 -0.32
C ASN A 18 8.08 21.80 0.25
N ILE A 19 6.88 22.36 0.43
CA ILE A 19 6.69 23.69 1.03
C ILE A 19 6.28 23.60 2.51
N LEU A 20 5.89 22.42 3.00
CA LEU A 20 5.59 22.22 4.41
C LEU A 20 6.87 22.25 5.25
N ASP A 21 6.81 22.92 6.40
CA ASP A 21 7.87 22.86 7.38
C ASP A 21 7.90 21.49 8.12
N GLY A 22 8.97 21.24 8.88
CA GLY A 22 9.13 19.96 9.58
C GLY A 22 8.02 19.68 10.61
N LYS A 23 7.42 20.71 11.21
CA LYS A 23 6.33 20.55 12.19
C LYS A 23 5.02 20.17 11.49
N GLN A 24 4.73 20.78 10.34
CA GLN A 24 3.58 20.46 9.51
C GLN A 24 3.69 19.04 8.94
N LYS A 25 4.86 18.67 8.40
CA LYS A 25 5.13 17.29 7.92
C LYS A 25 4.93 16.27 9.05
N TYR A 26 5.51 16.52 10.22
CA TYR A 26 5.36 15.64 11.38
C TYR A 26 3.89 15.51 11.82
N ARG A 27 3.14 16.61 11.86
CA ARG A 27 1.69 16.60 12.20
C ARG A 27 0.90 15.74 11.22
N ALA A 28 1.12 15.92 9.91
CA ALA A 28 0.43 15.13 8.88
C ALA A 28 0.75 13.63 9.01
N VAL A 29 2.03 13.29 9.16
CA VAL A 29 2.50 11.91 9.36
C VAL A 29 1.86 11.26 10.60
N VAL A 30 1.79 11.99 11.73
CA VAL A 30 1.14 11.48 12.95
C VAL A 30 -0.35 11.26 12.73
N GLN A 31 -1.06 12.19 12.08
CA GLN A 31 -2.48 12.01 11.78
C GLN A 31 -2.74 10.78 10.92
N ILE A 32 -1.96 10.60 9.84
CA ILE A 32 -2.09 9.42 8.96
C ILE A 32 -1.79 8.13 9.74
N ARG A 33 -0.74 8.12 10.58
CA ARG A 33 -0.41 6.99 11.45
C ARG A 33 -1.59 6.61 12.36
N GLU A 34 -2.22 7.59 13.00
CA GLU A 34 -3.37 7.34 13.87
C GLU A 34 -4.60 6.86 13.06
N MET A 35 -4.82 7.38 11.84
CA MET A 35 -5.85 6.87 10.94
C MET A 35 -5.61 5.40 10.58
N PHE A 36 -4.37 4.98 10.29
CA PHE A 36 -4.04 3.58 10.02
C PHE A 36 -4.19 2.68 11.26
N LYS A 37 -3.85 3.18 12.45
CA LYS A 37 -4.12 2.46 13.71
C LYS A 37 -5.62 2.25 13.91
N ALA A 38 -6.42 3.29 13.71
CA ALA A 38 -7.88 3.20 13.79
C ALA A 38 -8.43 2.22 12.75
N LEU A 39 -7.98 2.32 11.50
CA LEU A 39 -8.36 1.42 10.39
C LEU A 39 -8.08 -0.05 10.75
N ARG A 40 -6.86 -0.36 11.20
CA ARG A 40 -6.46 -1.72 11.55
C ARG A 40 -7.10 -2.23 12.86
N SER A 41 -7.64 -1.33 13.67
CA SER A 41 -8.44 -1.70 14.85
C SER A 41 -9.86 -2.11 14.49
N THR A 42 -10.30 -1.88 13.26
CA THR A 42 -11.57 -2.39 12.75
C THR A 42 -11.41 -3.89 12.45
N MET A 43 -11.42 -4.72 13.49
CA MET A 43 -11.42 -6.16 13.32
C MET A 43 -12.83 -6.61 12.94
N PRO A 44 -13.04 -7.20 11.75
CA PRO A 44 -14.30 -7.84 11.47
C PRO A 44 -14.45 -9.05 12.42
N ARG A 45 -15.66 -9.37 12.86
CA ARG A 45 -15.93 -10.59 13.66
C ARG A 45 -15.47 -11.87 12.94
N SER A 46 -15.38 -11.80 11.62
CA SER A 46 -14.76 -12.78 10.74
C SER A 46 -14.24 -12.03 9.52
N ILE A 47 -13.00 -12.27 9.10
CA ILE A 47 -12.54 -11.83 7.77
C ILE A 47 -13.54 -12.43 6.76
N PRO A 48 -14.14 -11.63 5.86
CA PRO A 48 -15.01 -12.18 4.83
C PRO A 48 -14.26 -13.33 4.17
N PRO A 49 -14.87 -14.52 3.99
CA PRO A 49 -14.16 -15.69 3.46
C PRO A 49 -13.59 -15.51 2.05
N ARG A 50 -13.76 -14.30 1.47
CA ARG A 50 -13.48 -13.92 0.08
C ARG A 50 -13.12 -12.42 -0.01
N PRO A 51 -11.92 -11.99 0.39
CA PRO A 51 -11.47 -10.65 0.05
C PRO A 51 -11.29 -10.58 -1.48
N VAL A 52 -12.09 -9.78 -2.17
CA VAL A 52 -11.87 -9.51 -3.60
C VAL A 52 -10.50 -8.85 -3.73
N ILE A 53 -9.56 -9.54 -4.39
CA ILE A 53 -8.23 -8.98 -4.60
C ILE A 53 -8.29 -7.97 -5.74
N ALA A 54 -8.37 -6.70 -5.37
CA ALA A 54 -8.02 -5.59 -6.22
C ALA A 54 -6.59 -5.17 -5.86
N ASP A 55 -5.60 -5.91 -6.35
CA ASP A 55 -4.19 -5.62 -6.09
C ASP A 55 -3.40 -5.65 -7.39
N ARG A 56 -2.60 -4.60 -7.66
CA ARG A 56 -1.83 -4.45 -8.90
C ARG A 56 -0.79 -5.54 -9.18
N TYR A 57 -0.31 -6.25 -8.15
CA TYR A 57 0.62 -7.37 -8.32
C TYR A 57 -0.10 -8.69 -8.61
N VAL A 58 -1.39 -8.78 -8.26
CA VAL A 58 -2.20 -10.01 -8.37
C VAL A 58 -3.26 -9.92 -9.48
N SER A 59 -3.61 -8.72 -9.94
CA SER A 59 -4.78 -8.47 -10.80
C SER A 59 -4.50 -8.36 -12.30
N ARG A 60 -3.38 -8.91 -12.79
CA ARG A 60 -2.97 -8.71 -14.18
C ARG A 60 -3.84 -9.50 -15.20
N PRO A 61 -4.14 -8.91 -16.37
CA PRO A 61 -4.72 -9.65 -17.49
C PRO A 61 -3.72 -10.70 -17.98
N GLY A 62 -4.14 -11.96 -18.12
CA GLY A 62 -3.29 -13.06 -18.61
C GLY A 62 -2.62 -13.92 -17.55
N SER A 63 -2.57 -13.49 -16.28
CA SER A 63 -2.09 -14.29 -15.14
C SER A 63 -3.15 -15.27 -14.62
N ASN A 64 -3.96 -15.86 -15.51
CA ASN A 64 -4.97 -16.84 -15.15
C ASN A 64 -4.55 -18.26 -15.60
N PRO A 65 -3.57 -18.90 -14.93
CA PRO A 65 -3.47 -20.34 -14.97
C PRO A 65 -4.35 -20.88 -13.85
N VAL A 66 -5.61 -21.21 -14.17
CA VAL A 66 -6.37 -22.24 -13.44
C VAL A 66 -6.60 -21.97 -11.94
N ASN A 67 -7.51 -21.08 -11.55
CA ASN A 67 -8.61 -21.44 -10.64
C ASN A 67 -9.50 -20.24 -10.25
N TRP A 68 -10.76 -20.59 -10.08
CA TRP A 68 -12.01 -19.85 -10.05
C TRP A 68 -12.30 -19.17 -8.70
N ALA A 69 -11.26 -18.83 -7.93
CA ALA A 69 -11.38 -18.12 -6.67
C ALA A 69 -10.05 -17.46 -6.31
N ARG A 70 -9.97 -16.13 -6.40
CA ARG A 70 -8.88 -15.32 -5.81
C ARG A 70 -9.04 -15.24 -4.28
N ASP A 71 -9.34 -16.37 -3.66
CA ASP A 71 -9.64 -16.46 -2.24
C ASP A 71 -8.36 -16.88 -1.51
N TYR A 72 -7.96 -16.13 -0.49
CA TYR A 72 -6.91 -16.54 0.45
C TYR A 72 -7.37 -16.28 1.89
N ARG A 73 -6.90 -17.13 2.79
CA ARG A 73 -7.30 -17.14 4.21
C ARG A 73 -6.18 -16.71 5.15
N ASN A 74 -4.95 -16.72 4.66
CA ASN A 74 -3.75 -16.45 5.44
C ASN A 74 -2.61 -15.97 4.52
N ASN A 75 -1.50 -15.60 5.14
CA ASN A 75 -0.30 -15.13 4.44
C ASN A 75 0.24 -16.16 3.42
N GLN A 76 0.23 -17.45 3.74
CA GLN A 76 0.76 -18.49 2.86
C GLN A 76 -0.01 -18.58 1.53
N GLU A 77 -1.34 -18.57 1.59
CA GLU A 77 -2.19 -18.60 0.41
C GLU A 77 -2.06 -17.32 -0.43
N PHE A 78 -1.92 -16.17 0.23
CA PHE A 78 -1.63 -14.90 -0.45
C PHE A 78 -0.31 -14.99 -1.23
N VAL A 79 0.75 -15.53 -0.61
CA VAL A 79 2.06 -15.67 -1.24
C VAL A 79 2.03 -16.67 -2.41
N TRP A 80 1.25 -17.74 -2.33
CA TRP A 80 1.08 -18.65 -3.48
C TRP A 80 0.45 -17.94 -4.68
N ILE A 81 -0.58 -17.13 -4.45
CA ILE A 81 -1.21 -16.35 -5.52
C ILE A 81 -0.21 -15.35 -6.10
N LEU A 82 0.53 -14.65 -5.25
CA LEU A 82 1.54 -13.68 -5.67
C LEU A 82 2.66 -14.33 -6.49
N ARG A 83 3.16 -15.48 -6.03
CA ARG A 83 4.15 -16.30 -6.74
C ARG A 83 3.65 -16.68 -8.12
N ASP A 84 2.44 -17.18 -8.24
CA ASP A 84 1.88 -17.60 -9.54
C ASP A 84 1.74 -16.41 -10.50
N CYS A 85 1.41 -15.24 -9.96
CA CYS A 85 1.36 -14.00 -10.75
C CYS A 85 2.76 -13.58 -11.23
N VAL A 86 3.79 -13.67 -10.38
CA VAL A 86 5.19 -13.36 -10.73
C VAL A 86 5.73 -14.36 -11.75
N ALA A 87 5.44 -15.66 -11.57
CA ALA A 87 5.86 -16.72 -12.48
C ALA A 87 5.29 -16.55 -13.90
N ALA A 88 4.12 -15.90 -14.01
CA ALA A 88 3.46 -15.65 -15.29
C ALA A 88 3.96 -14.39 -16.02
N VAL A 89 4.90 -13.62 -15.46
CA VAL A 89 5.32 -12.32 -16.04
C VAL A 89 6.23 -12.47 -17.25
N SER A 90 7.09 -13.49 -17.26
CA SER A 90 8.13 -13.67 -18.28
C SER A 90 8.35 -15.14 -18.60
N TYR A 91 8.92 -15.42 -19.77
CA TYR A 91 9.40 -16.75 -20.17
C TYR A 91 10.88 -16.98 -19.84
N ASP A 92 11.60 -15.96 -19.34
CA ASP A 92 12.98 -16.10 -18.88
C ASP A 92 13.02 -16.84 -17.53
N GLU A 93 13.36 -18.13 -17.57
CA GLU A 93 13.35 -19.02 -16.40
C GLU A 93 14.30 -18.56 -15.28
N ASP A 94 15.45 -17.99 -15.61
CA ASP A 94 16.44 -17.59 -14.61
C ASP A 94 16.00 -16.32 -13.88
N LEU A 95 15.46 -15.33 -14.61
CA LEU A 95 14.90 -14.11 -14.00
C LEU A 95 13.66 -14.42 -13.15
N VAL A 96 12.77 -15.27 -13.66
CA VAL A 96 11.55 -15.66 -12.96
C VAL A 96 11.86 -16.46 -11.70
N ARG A 97 12.77 -17.45 -11.78
CA ARG A 97 13.12 -18.31 -10.64
C ARG A 97 13.60 -17.47 -9.45
N ASN A 98 14.49 -16.51 -9.70
CA ASN A 98 15.01 -15.66 -8.62
C ASN A 98 13.88 -14.80 -7.99
N ALA A 99 13.02 -14.19 -8.79
CA ALA A 99 11.90 -13.41 -8.25
C ALA A 99 10.88 -14.26 -7.48
N VAL A 100 10.61 -15.48 -7.95
CA VAL A 100 9.74 -16.46 -7.30
C VAL A 100 10.32 -16.90 -5.96
N ASP A 101 11.58 -17.30 -5.91
CA ASP A 101 12.24 -17.78 -4.68
C ASP A 101 12.18 -16.72 -3.58
N PHE A 102 12.46 -15.45 -3.91
CA PHE A 102 12.39 -14.35 -2.95
C PHE A 102 10.95 -14.06 -2.48
N VAL A 103 9.95 -14.15 -3.37
CA VAL A 103 8.55 -13.97 -2.99
C VAL A 103 8.06 -15.10 -2.10
N GLU A 104 8.47 -16.34 -2.33
CA GLU A 104 8.07 -17.48 -1.49
C GLU A 104 8.50 -17.32 -0.03
N GLU A 105 9.67 -16.70 0.22
CA GLU A 105 10.15 -16.39 1.57
C GLU A 105 9.21 -15.46 2.37
N LEU A 106 8.34 -14.69 1.70
CA LEU A 106 7.33 -13.88 2.39
C LEU A 106 6.34 -14.74 3.18
N ALA A 107 6.16 -16.01 2.82
CA ALA A 107 5.27 -16.93 3.52
C ALA A 107 5.68 -17.13 4.99
N SER A 108 6.98 -17.04 5.28
CA SER A 108 7.56 -17.14 6.62
C SER A 108 7.37 -15.86 7.46
N SER A 109 6.84 -14.78 6.88
CA SER A 109 6.52 -13.55 7.61
C SER A 109 5.22 -13.67 8.42
N ARG A 110 4.76 -12.56 9.00
CA ARG A 110 3.62 -12.53 9.93
C ARG A 110 2.34 -13.08 9.28
N PRO A 111 1.59 -13.96 9.98
CA PRO A 111 0.38 -14.57 9.43
C PRO A 111 -0.85 -13.64 9.47
N GLU A 112 -0.75 -12.51 10.18
CA GLU A 112 -1.87 -11.59 10.44
C GLU A 112 -2.31 -10.85 9.16
N LEU A 113 -3.60 -10.98 8.83
CA LEU A 113 -4.26 -10.19 7.80
C LEU A 113 -4.94 -8.98 8.44
N VAL A 114 -4.73 -7.80 7.88
CA VAL A 114 -5.33 -6.55 8.34
C VAL A 114 -5.99 -5.81 7.20
N PHE A 115 -7.08 -5.10 7.50
CA PHE A 115 -7.65 -4.18 6.52
C PHE A 115 -6.70 -2.99 6.32
N THR A 116 -6.37 -2.69 5.07
CA THR A 116 -5.43 -1.63 4.72
C THR A 116 -5.82 -0.97 3.40
N HIS A 117 -5.26 0.20 3.14
CA HIS A 117 -5.61 1.06 2.01
C HIS A 117 -5.20 0.48 0.64
N GLY A 118 -4.05 -0.19 0.58
CA GLY A 118 -3.52 -0.82 -0.63
C GLY A 118 -2.83 0.14 -1.60
N ASN A 119 -2.98 1.46 -1.47
CA ASN A 119 -2.33 2.44 -2.34
C ASN A 119 -1.90 3.73 -1.61
N LEU A 120 -1.22 3.63 -0.47
CA LEU A 120 -0.79 4.83 0.27
C LEU A 120 0.35 5.57 -0.46
N THR A 121 0.02 6.75 -0.99
CA THR A 121 0.96 7.72 -1.60
C THR A 121 0.59 9.14 -1.18
N ALA A 122 1.48 10.11 -1.37
CA ALA A 122 1.16 11.52 -1.06
C ALA A 122 0.10 12.09 -2.01
N ASP A 123 -0.06 11.50 -3.19
CA ASP A 123 -1.10 11.84 -4.17
C ASP A 123 -2.51 11.48 -3.69
N ASN A 124 -2.61 10.48 -2.82
CA ASN A 124 -3.87 9.98 -2.29
C ASN A 124 -4.24 10.58 -0.93
N ILE A 125 -3.42 11.48 -0.38
CA ILE A 125 -3.68 12.16 0.89
C ILE A 125 -4.09 13.60 0.63
N TYR A 126 -5.17 14.06 1.26
CA TYR A 126 -5.66 15.43 1.15
C TYR A 126 -5.49 16.19 2.46
N ILE A 127 -5.05 17.45 2.36
CA ILE A 127 -4.88 18.35 3.51
C ILE A 127 -5.63 19.68 3.31
N SER A 128 -6.00 20.31 4.42
CA SER A 128 -6.51 21.67 4.45
C SER A 128 -5.36 22.67 4.30
N GLN A 129 -5.50 23.63 3.40
CA GLN A 129 -4.56 24.73 3.24
C GLN A 129 -4.57 25.69 4.43
N GLN A 130 -5.72 25.83 5.09
CA GLN A 130 -5.90 26.75 6.22
C GLN A 130 -5.26 26.19 7.49
N THR A 131 -5.47 24.90 7.78
CA THR A 131 -5.05 24.30 9.06
C THR A 131 -3.82 23.42 8.95
N GLY A 132 -3.51 22.91 7.75
CA GLY A 132 -2.50 21.88 7.52
C GLY A 132 -2.92 20.49 8.00
N ASP A 133 -4.19 20.31 8.40
CA ASP A 133 -4.72 19.03 8.85
C ASP A 133 -5.04 18.10 7.68
N VAL A 134 -4.80 16.80 7.89
CA VAL A 134 -5.20 15.74 6.98
C VAL A 134 -6.72 15.61 7.01
N LEU A 135 -7.33 15.82 5.84
CA LEU A 135 -8.79 15.80 5.65
C LEU A 135 -9.27 14.41 5.21
N ALA A 136 -8.52 13.75 4.33
CA ALA A 136 -8.93 12.47 3.76
C ALA A 136 -7.75 11.65 3.22
N ILE A 137 -7.97 10.34 3.14
CA ILE A 137 -7.21 9.42 2.30
C ILE A 137 -8.19 8.94 1.21
N ALA A 138 -7.84 9.12 -0.05
CA ALA A 138 -8.63 8.76 -1.22
C ALA A 138 -8.03 7.57 -1.98
N ASP A 139 -8.74 7.10 -3.01
CA ASP A 139 -8.32 5.98 -3.86
C ASP A 139 -8.17 4.63 -3.12
N TRP A 140 -9.29 4.20 -2.53
CA TRP A 140 -9.44 2.89 -1.89
C TRP A 140 -9.63 1.73 -2.88
N SER A 141 -9.28 1.93 -4.15
CA SER A 141 -9.52 0.95 -5.22
C SER A 141 -8.76 -0.36 -4.99
N GLU A 142 -7.64 -0.30 -4.27
CA GLU A 142 -6.83 -1.47 -3.91
C GLU A 142 -6.96 -1.91 -2.44
N ALA A 143 -7.93 -1.35 -1.72
CA ALA A 143 -8.13 -1.64 -0.31
C ALA A 143 -8.63 -3.06 -0.08
N GLY A 144 -8.22 -3.67 1.04
CA GLY A 144 -8.53 -5.06 1.32
C GLY A 144 -7.84 -5.60 2.56
N TYR A 145 -8.07 -6.88 2.85
CA TYR A 145 -7.44 -7.61 3.94
C TYR A 145 -6.16 -8.27 3.49
N TYR A 146 -5.01 -7.63 3.70
CA TYR A 146 -3.71 -8.12 3.24
C TYR A 146 -2.78 -8.46 4.42
N PRO A 147 -1.67 -9.18 4.19
CA PRO A 147 -0.65 -9.37 5.22
C PRO A 147 -0.20 -8.03 5.81
N LEU A 148 0.09 -8.01 7.11
CA LEU A 148 0.42 -6.79 7.88
C LEU A 148 1.55 -5.93 7.26
N TYR A 149 2.46 -6.55 6.51
CA TYR A 149 3.57 -5.88 5.85
C TYR A 149 3.20 -5.25 4.50
N TRP A 150 2.08 -5.63 3.90
CA TRP A 150 1.79 -5.38 2.49
C TRP A 150 1.64 -3.89 2.15
N GLU A 151 0.96 -3.11 2.99
CA GLU A 151 0.85 -1.66 2.79
C GLU A 151 2.22 -0.98 2.75
N PHE A 152 3.13 -1.37 3.64
CA PHE A 152 4.46 -0.78 3.70
C PHE A 152 5.21 -1.06 2.40
N ILE A 153 5.22 -2.32 1.95
CA ILE A 153 5.84 -2.71 0.68
C ILE A 153 5.28 -1.88 -0.46
N LYS A 154 3.95 -1.78 -0.58
CA LYS A 154 3.30 -1.03 -1.66
C LYS A 154 3.63 0.46 -1.58
N ALA A 155 3.58 1.07 -0.40
CA ALA A 155 3.90 2.48 -0.24
C ALA A 155 5.35 2.80 -0.64
N LYS A 156 6.32 1.91 -0.34
CA LYS A 156 7.74 2.08 -0.72
C LYS A 156 8.01 1.83 -2.20
N LEU A 157 7.17 1.02 -2.87
CA LEU A 157 7.34 0.64 -4.28
C LEU A 157 6.40 1.41 -5.23
N SER A 158 5.44 2.16 -4.70
CA SER A 158 4.53 2.97 -5.50
C SER A 158 5.23 4.21 -6.04
N TYR A 159 4.87 4.59 -7.26
CA TYR A 159 5.19 5.90 -7.79
C TYR A 159 4.48 6.99 -6.99
N ASN A 160 5.19 8.08 -6.72
CA ASN A 160 4.71 9.25 -6.02
C ASN A 160 5.10 10.47 -6.86
N ASN A 161 4.16 11.36 -7.19
CA ASN A 161 4.52 12.62 -7.87
C ASN A 161 5.44 13.49 -7.01
N GLU A 162 5.45 13.24 -5.70
CA GLU A 162 6.33 13.86 -4.74
C GLU A 162 7.32 12.85 -4.13
N PRO A 163 8.52 12.70 -4.72
CA PRO A 163 9.47 11.69 -4.27
C PRO A 163 10.08 12.00 -2.89
N ASN A 164 10.04 13.26 -2.42
CA ASN A 164 10.61 13.60 -1.11
C ASN A 164 9.76 13.09 0.05
N PHE A 165 8.47 12.84 -0.16
CA PHE A 165 7.61 12.18 0.84
C PHE A 165 8.23 10.87 1.31
N GLU A 166 8.63 10.05 0.35
CA GLU A 166 9.28 8.77 0.59
C GLU A 166 10.74 8.93 1.03
N ARG A 167 11.54 9.79 0.36
CA ARG A 167 12.97 9.98 0.66
C ARG A 167 13.22 10.54 2.07
N GLU A 168 12.30 11.34 2.59
CA GLU A 168 12.37 11.89 3.96
C GLU A 168 11.86 10.90 5.02
N GLY A 169 11.45 9.69 4.63
CA GLY A 169 11.06 8.63 5.55
C GLY A 169 9.63 8.72 6.08
N ALA A 170 8.73 9.46 5.40
CA ALA A 170 7.35 9.60 5.86
C ALA A 170 6.62 8.25 5.96
N VAL A 171 6.89 7.31 5.04
CA VAL A 171 6.28 5.97 5.06
C VAL A 171 6.73 5.17 6.28
N GLU A 172 8.02 5.18 6.63
CA GLU A 172 8.55 4.54 7.84
C GLU A 172 8.03 5.14 9.13
N GLU A 173 7.70 6.43 9.10
CA GLU A 173 7.05 7.07 10.22
C GLU A 173 5.57 6.66 10.28
N ILE A 174 4.83 6.63 9.17
CA ILE A 174 3.41 6.26 9.18
C ILE A 174 3.21 4.77 9.53
N LEU A 175 4.03 3.89 8.98
CA LEU A 175 3.89 2.44 9.03
C LEU A 175 5.11 1.77 9.65
N LYS A 176 4.91 0.65 10.34
CA LYS A 176 6.04 -0.17 10.80
C LYS A 176 6.93 -0.55 9.60
N PRO A 177 8.26 -0.35 9.68
CA PRO A 177 9.16 -0.63 8.57
C PRO A 177 9.44 -2.13 8.42
N TRP A 178 8.87 -2.74 7.38
CA TRP A 178 9.05 -4.15 7.00
C TRP A 178 10.13 -4.28 5.94
N ARG A 179 11.38 -3.98 6.33
CA ARG A 179 12.51 -3.85 5.39
C ARG A 179 12.94 -5.16 4.75
N ILE A 180 12.81 -6.27 5.48
CA ILE A 180 13.12 -7.61 4.97
C ILE A 180 12.11 -7.97 3.89
N GLU A 181 10.82 -7.84 4.19
CA GLU A 181 9.74 -8.14 3.26
C GLU A 181 9.77 -7.21 2.03
N LEU A 182 10.12 -5.92 2.22
CA LEU A 182 10.40 -5.02 1.10
C LEU A 182 11.55 -5.54 0.22
N ALA A 183 12.66 -5.99 0.81
CA ALA A 183 13.78 -6.53 0.05
C ALA A 183 13.41 -7.81 -0.71
N LEU A 184 12.60 -8.68 -0.10
CA LEU A 184 12.05 -9.88 -0.73
C LEU A 184 11.14 -9.56 -1.94
N MET A 185 10.39 -8.46 -1.88
CA MET A 185 9.49 -8.07 -2.97
C MET A 185 10.19 -7.38 -4.15
N LYS A 186 11.37 -6.78 -3.95
CA LYS A 186 12.03 -5.96 -4.98
C LYS A 186 12.27 -6.67 -6.32
N PRO A 187 12.82 -7.90 -6.37
CA PRO A 187 13.04 -8.59 -7.64
C PRO A 187 11.74 -8.83 -8.41
N ALA A 188 10.66 -9.19 -7.70
CA ALA A 188 9.34 -9.35 -8.30
C ALA A 188 8.78 -8.02 -8.82
N HIS A 189 8.97 -6.92 -8.09
CA HIS A 189 8.55 -5.59 -8.54
C HIS A 189 9.26 -5.15 -9.82
N GLU A 190 10.59 -5.28 -9.88
CA GLU A 190 11.41 -4.94 -11.05
C GLU A 190 11.09 -5.79 -12.28
N LEU A 191 10.66 -7.04 -12.07
CA LEU A 191 10.20 -7.89 -13.16
C LEU A 191 8.81 -7.48 -13.67
N ILE A 192 7.96 -6.97 -12.77
CA ILE A 192 6.56 -6.65 -13.01
C ILE A 192 6.40 -5.28 -13.68
N PHE A 193 7.14 -4.25 -13.27
CA PHE A 193 7.00 -2.86 -13.72
C PHE A 193 8.27 -2.34 -14.38
#